data_AF-A0A9E4RN30-F1
#
_entry.id   AF-A0A9E4RN30-F1
#
_cell.length_a   1.000
_cell.length_b   1.000
_cell.length_c   1.000
_cell.angle_alpha   90.00
_cell.angle_beta   90.00
_cell.angle_gamma   90.00
#
_symmetry.space_group_name_H-M   'P 1'
#
loop_
_entity.id
_entity.type
_entity.pdbx_description
1 polymer ?
#
loop_
_entity_poly.entity_id
_entity_poly.type
_entity_poly.pdbx_seq_one_letter_code
_entity_poly.pdbx_strand_id
1 'polypeptide(L)' 'MDMGLQDKVAIITGGSYGIGKAAALSMAREGARVILVARRADVLEEA' A
#
# COMPACT_ATOMS: atom_id res chain seq x y z
N MET A 1 6.00 -13.39 -11.38
CA MET A 1 7.34 -12.80 -11.58
C MET A 1 7.82 -12.42 -10.19
N ASP A 2 9.02 -12.80 -9.78
CA ASP A 2 9.53 -12.44 -8.46
C ASP A 2 9.96 -10.97 -8.46
N MET A 3 9.33 -10.15 -7.62
CA MET A 3 9.63 -8.72 -7.49
C MET A 3 10.64 -8.41 -6.37
N GLY A 4 11.08 -9.42 -5.60
CA GLY A 4 12.02 -9.23 -4.49
C GLY A 4 11.50 -8.36 -3.34
N LEU A 5 10.17 -8.29 -3.17
CA LEU A 5 9.50 -7.42 -2.20
C LEU A 5 9.20 -8.09 -0.86
N GLN A 6 9.42 -9.41 -0.75
CA GLN A 6 9.23 -10.15 0.48
C GLN A 6 9.97 -9.48 1.65
N ASP A 7 9.23 -9.23 2.73
CA ASP A 7 9.69 -8.59 3.98
C ASP A 7 10.21 -7.15 3.85
N LYS A 8 10.14 -6.54 2.66
CA LYS A 8 10.45 -5.12 2.46
C LYS A 8 9.35 -4.24 3.04
N VAL A 9 9.70 -3.05 3.51
CA VAL A 9 8.74 -2.03 3.96
C VAL A 9 8.50 -1.04 2.83
N ALA A 10 7.23 -0.83 2.46
CA ALA A 10 6.82 0.13 1.44
C ALA A 10 5.89 1.19 2.03
N ILE A 11 6.26 2.47 1.89
CA ILE A 11 5.43 3.62 2.31
C ILE A 11 4.74 4.19 1.08
N ILE A 12 3.42 4.30 1.13
CA ILE A 12 2.60 4.72 0.00
C ILE A 12 1.78 5.96 0.40
N THR A 13 2.22 7.10 -0.11
CA THR A 13 1.49 8.37 0.02
C THR A 13 0.29 8.38 -0.93
N GLY A 14 -0.85 8.92 -0.48
CA GLY A 14 -2.10 8.85 -1.25
C GLY A 14 -2.66 7.42 -1.33
N GLY A 15 -2.30 6.56 -0.38
CA GLY A 15 -2.60 5.11 -0.43
C GLY A 15 -4.05 4.72 -0.16
N SER A 16 -4.93 5.65 0.23
CA SER A 16 -6.30 5.33 0.67
C SER A 16 -7.28 5.07 -0.48
N TYR A 17 -6.94 5.43 -1.74
CA TYR A 17 -7.85 5.27 -2.88
C TYR A 17 -7.08 5.19 -4.22
N GLY A 18 -7.78 4.76 -5.27
CA GLY A 18 -7.31 4.87 -6.66
C GLY A 18 -6.02 4.08 -6.90
N ILE A 19 -5.09 4.69 -7.63
CA ILE A 19 -3.81 4.05 -8.00
C ILE A 19 -2.96 3.76 -6.75
N GLY A 20 -2.98 4.64 -5.74
CA GLY A 20 -2.23 4.42 -4.49
C GLY A 20 -2.69 3.15 -3.77
N LYS A 21 -4.01 2.97 -3.64
CA LYS A 21 -4.60 1.74 -3.06
C LYS A 21 -4.29 0.50 -3.91
N ALA A 22 -4.41 0.61 -5.23
CA ALA A 22 -4.10 -0.50 -6.13
C ALA A 22 -2.62 -0.94 -6.03
N ALA A 23 -1.70 0.03 -5.98
CA ALA A 23 -0.28 -0.22 -5.81
C ALA A 23 0.03 -0.87 -4.45
N ALA A 24 -0.60 -0.38 -3.37
CA ALA A 24 -0.49 -0.96 -2.03
C ALA A 24 -0.88 -2.44 -2.00
N LEU A 25 -2.04 -2.76 -2.56
CA LEU A 25 -2.53 -4.14 -2.63
C LEU A 25 -1.60 -5.01 -3.48
N SER A 26 -1.06 -4.46 -4.57
CA SER A 26 -0.10 -5.19 -5.40
C SER A 26 1.19 -5.49 -4.63
N MET A 27 1.78 -4.51 -3.95
CA MET A 27 3.01 -4.71 -3.18
C MET A 27 2.81 -5.64 -1.98
N ALA A 28 1.67 -5.54 -1.30
CA ALA A 28 1.32 -6.45 -0.20
C ALA A 28 1.19 -7.91 -0.67
N ARG A 29 0.59 -8.14 -1.86
CA ARG A 29 0.52 -9.48 -2.48
C ARG A 29 1.90 -10.07 -2.79
N GLU A 30 2.89 -9.22 -3.07
CA GLU A 30 4.28 -9.63 -3.29
C GLU A 30 5.09 -9.78 -1.97
N GLY A 31 4.43 -9.70 -0.81
CA GLY A 31 5.05 -9.94 0.50
C GLY A 31 5.64 -8.70 1.19
N ALA A 32 5.40 -7.50 0.64
CA ALA A 32 5.82 -6.27 1.30
C ALA A 32 4.93 -5.94 2.52
N ARG A 33 5.54 -5.35 3.55
CA ARG A 33 4.85 -4.68 4.66
C ARG A 33 4.52 -3.26 4.24
N VAL A 34 3.24 -2.97 4.07
CA VAL A 34 2.79 -1.69 3.50
C VAL A 34 2.32 -0.72 4.59
N ILE A 35 2.74 0.54 4.47
CA ILE A 35 2.25 1.67 5.28
C ILE A 35 1.52 2.63 4.35
N LEU A 36 0.27 2.92 4.66
CA LEU A 36 -0.55 3.88 3.91
C LEU A 36 -0.53 5.24 4.59
N VAL A 37 -0.37 6.30 3.79
CA VAL A 37 -0.47 7.69 4.25
C VAL A 37 -1.51 8.41 3.40
N ALA A 38 -2.52 8.99 4.03
CA ALA A 38 -3.53 9.81 3.36
C ALA A 38 -4.05 10.89 4.30
N ARG A 39 -4.69 11.92 3.74
CA ARG A 39 -5.18 13.09 4.49
C ARG A 39 -6.54 12.86 5.17
N ARG A 40 -7.33 11.94 4.63
CA ARG A 40 -8.70 11.65 5.08
C ARG A 40 -8.68 10.38 5.91
N ALA A 41 -8.85 10.52 7.22
CA ALA A 41 -8.75 9.41 8.16
C ALA A 41 -9.87 8.38 7.94
N ASP A 42 -11.10 8.85 7.73
CA ASP A 42 -12.28 8.04 7.41
C ASP A 42 -12.03 7.10 6.23
N VAL A 43 -11.49 7.63 5.12
CA VAL A 43 -11.21 6.82 3.93
C VAL A 43 -9.96 5.95 4.09
N LEU A 44 -9.02 6.35 4.95
CA LEU A 44 -7.82 5.58 5.22
C LEU A 44 -8.12 4.34 6.08
N GLU A 45 -9.06 4.44 7.03
CA GLU A 45 -9.48 3.32 7.87
C GLU A 45 -10.22 2.22 7.07
N GLU A 46 -10.92 2.61 5.99
CA GLU A 46 -11.60 1.69 5.07
C GLU A 46 -10.66 1.12 3.97
N ALA A 47 -9.42 1.57 3.90
CA ALA A 47 -8.48 1.26 2.82
C ALA A 47 -7.92 -0.16 2.91
#